data_AF-M7WAM0-F1
#
_entry.id   AF-M7WAM0-F1
#
_cell.length_a   1.000
_cell.length_b   1.000
_cell.length_c   1.000
_cell.angle_alpha   90.00
_cell.angle_beta   90.00
_cell.angle_gamma   90.00
#
_symmetry.space_group_name_H-M   'P 1'
#
loop_
_entity.id
_entity.type
_entity.pdbx_description
1 polymer ?
#
loop_
_entity_poly.entity_id
_entity_poly.type
_entity_poly.pdbx_seq_one_letter_code
_entity_poly.pdbx_strand_id
1 'polypeptide(L)' 'MGCRSAAFRNSKTLAECLADEIVNASKSNTASFAIKKKEDMERVAKSNR' A
#
# COMPACT_ATOMS: atom_id res chain seq x y z
N MET A 1 4.93 -4.89 0.90
CA MET A 1 5.69 -4.63 -0.32
C MET A 1 5.03 -3.47 -1.04
N GLY A 2 5.77 -2.40 -1.33
CA GLY A 2 5.25 -1.18 -1.99
C GLY A 2 5.48 -1.17 -3.50
N CYS A 3 5.33 0.02 -4.13
CA CYS A 3 5.36 0.17 -5.59
C CYS A 3 6.62 -0.42 -6.27
N ARG A 4 7.78 -0.29 -5.63
CA ARG A 4 9.07 -0.80 -6.16
C ARG A 4 9.07 -2.31 -6.28
N SER A 5 8.43 -3.00 -5.34
CA SER A 5 8.29 -4.46 -5.40
C SER A 5 7.21 -4.87 -6.38
N ALA A 6 6.13 -4.09 -6.50
CA ALA A 6 5.05 -4.34 -7.44
C ALA A 6 5.50 -4.22 -8.91
N ALA A 7 6.44 -3.31 -9.19
CA ALA A 7 7.03 -3.12 -10.52
C ALA A 7 8.19 -4.09 -10.81
N PHE A 8 8.79 -4.73 -9.80
CA PHE A 8 9.94 -5.60 -10.01
C PHE A 8 9.54 -6.90 -10.69
N ARG A 9 10.14 -7.19 -11.86
CA ARG A 9 9.81 -8.35 -12.71
C ARG A 9 8.32 -8.40 -13.13
N ASN A 10 7.66 -7.25 -13.22
CA ASN A 10 6.30 -7.10 -13.71
C ASN A 10 6.30 -6.39 -15.08
N SER A 11 5.23 -6.56 -15.87
CA SER A 11 5.00 -5.79 -17.10
C SER A 11 4.63 -4.33 -16.82
N LYS A 12 4.08 -4.04 -15.63
CA LYS A 12 3.79 -2.67 -15.19
C LYS A 12 5.07 -1.90 -14.87
N THR A 13 5.16 -0.68 -15.38
CA THR A 13 6.21 0.28 -15.06
C THR A 13 6.12 0.76 -13.61
N LEU A 14 7.21 1.31 -13.09
CA LEU A 14 7.21 1.94 -11.76
C LEU A 14 6.19 3.07 -11.66
N ALA A 15 6.00 3.85 -12.73
CA ALA A 15 5.04 4.95 -12.78
C ALA A 15 3.59 4.45 -12.68
N GLU A 16 3.23 3.38 -13.39
CA GLU A 16 1.90 2.77 -13.30
C GLU A 16 1.64 2.18 -11.91
N CYS A 17 2.62 1.46 -11.34
CA CYS A 17 2.51 0.96 -9.97
C CYS A 17 2.39 2.09 -8.94
N LEU A 18 3.02 3.24 -9.17
CA LEU A 18 2.92 4.40 -8.30
C LEU A 18 1.54 5.07 -8.42
N ALA A 19 1.03 5.22 -9.64
CA ALA A 19 -0.30 5.79 -9.88
C ALA A 19 -1.39 4.93 -9.24
N ASP A 20 -1.32 3.60 -9.42
CA ASP A 20 -2.22 2.65 -8.78
C ASP A 20 -2.15 2.75 -7.25
N GLU A 21 -0.95 2.88 -6.68
CA GLU A 21 -0.77 3.03 -5.23
C GLU A 21 -1.38 4.34 -4.71
N ILE A 22 -1.16 5.47 -5.40
CA ILE A 22 -1.71 6.78 -5.02
C ILE A 22 -3.24 6.77 -5.07
N VAL A 23 -3.82 6.23 -6.14
CA VAL A 23 -5.28 6.15 -6.31
C VAL A 23 -5.89 5.26 -5.23
N ASN A 24 -5.30 4.09 -4.96
CA ASN A 24 -5.79 3.20 -3.92
C ASN A 24 -5.64 3.80 -2.51
N ALA A 25 -4.54 4.49 -2.24
CA ALA A 25 -4.34 5.19 -0.98
C ALA A 25 -5.38 6.30 -0.77
N SER A 26 -5.67 7.10 -1.81
CA SER A 26 -6.69 8.16 -1.74
C SER A 26 -8.09 7.65 -1.42
N LYS A 27 -8.40 6.42 -1.85
CA LYS A 27 -9.68 5.74 -1.60
C LYS A 27 -9.72 4.97 -0.27
N SER A 28 -8.67 5.07 0.55
CA SER A 28 -8.50 4.22 1.74
C SER A 28 -8.66 2.72 1.44
N ASN A 29 -8.24 2.30 0.24
CA ASN A 29 -8.34 0.91 -0.18
C ASN A 29 -7.18 0.11 0.42
N THR A 30 -7.49 -1.04 1.03
CA THR A 30 -6.49 -1.95 1.64
C THR A 30 -5.59 -2.64 0.61
N ALA A 31 -5.91 -2.52 -0.69
CA ALA A 31 -4.99 -2.84 -1.78
C ALA A 31 -3.74 -1.95 -1.79
N SER A 32 -3.83 -0.73 -1.23
CA SER A 32 -2.65 0.11 -0.99
C SER A 32 -1.81 -0.46 0.15
N PHE A 33 -0.51 -0.58 -0.10
CA PHE A 33 0.45 -0.97 0.91
C PHE A 33 0.48 0.03 2.09
N ALA A 34 0.38 1.33 1.79
CA ALA A 34 0.38 2.37 2.81
C ALA A 34 -0.81 2.26 3.77
N ILE A 35 -2.03 2.05 3.23
CA ILE A 35 -3.24 1.88 4.03
C ILE A 35 -3.13 0.63 4.91
N LYS A 36 -2.75 -0.51 4.31
CA LYS A 36 -2.59 -1.76 5.06
C LYS A 36 -1.61 -1.64 6.22
N LYS A 37 -0.45 -0.99 5.99
CA LYS A 37 0.55 -0.73 7.03
C LYS A 37 0.01 0.16 8.15
N LYS A 38 -0.79 1.19 7.82
CA LYS A 38 -1.41 2.08 8.80
C LYS A 38 -2.38 1.30 9.70
N GLU A 39 -3.28 0.54 9.10
CA GLU A 39 -4.30 -0.24 9.82
C GLU A 39 -3.67 -1.30 10.72
N ASP A 40 -2.65 -2.01 10.24
CA ASP A 40 -1.91 -2.99 11.04
C ASP A 40 -1.29 -2.35 12.29
N MET A 41 -0.70 -1.15 12.14
CA MET A 41 -0.11 -0.41 13.26
C MET A 41 -1.17 0.07 14.24
N GLU A 42 -2.28 0.63 13.76
CA GLU A 42 -3.40 1.08 14.58
C GLU A 42 -4.03 -0.09 15.35
N ARG A 43 -4.12 -1.27 14.74
CA ARG A 43 -4.64 -2.49 15.38
C ARG A 43 -3.73 -2.94 16.52
N VAL A 44 -2.43 -3.01 16.31
CA VAL A 44 -1.46 -3.36 17.36
C VAL A 44 -1.50 -2.34 18.50
N ALA A 45 -1.56 -1.04 18.18
CA ALA A 45 -1.65 0.03 19.17
C ALA A 45 -2.96 0.02 19.99
N LYS A 46 -4.06 -0.49 19.42
CA LYS A 46 -5.32 -0.70 20.16
C LYS A 46 -5.27 -1.95 21.04
N SER A 47 -4.58 -2.99 20.59
CA SER A 47 -4.48 -4.26 21.32
C SER A 47 -3.53 -4.21 22.53
N ASN A 48 -2.59 -3.26 22.55
CA ASN A 48 -1.60 -3.10 23.64
C ASN A 48 -2.03 -2.02 24.66
N ARG A 49 -3.33 -1.87 24.91
CA ARG A 49 -3.89 -0.99 25.95
C ARG A 49 -4.58 -1.82 27.03
#